data_AF-A0A1E5Q2N9-F1
#
_entry.id   AF-A0A1E5Q2N9-F1
#
_cell.length_a   1.000
_cell.length_b   1.000
_cell.length_c   1.000
_cell.angle_alpha   90.00
_cell.angle_beta   90.00
_cell.angle_gamma   90.00
#
_symmetry.space_group_name_H-M   'P 1'
#
loop_
_entity.id
_entity.type
_entity.pdbx_description
1 polymer ?
#
loop_
_entity_poly.entity_id
_entity_poly.type
_entity_poly.pdbx_seq_one_letter_code
_entity_poly.pdbx_strand_id
1 'polypeptide(L)'
;MGRCPWNTSTQKDLRRLLNEWDPIGVADDVQDEYDCIIGPLFRSLHGGADQAVIGEFLRQELEVHFGLPSSRPPEAAAARFVDWWAAADPADGADSR
;
A
#
# COMPACT_ATOMS: atom_id res chain seq x y z
N MET A 1 12.77 18.36 -16.49
CA MET A 1 12.17 17.02 -16.67
C MET A 1 11.82 16.51 -15.29
N GLY A 2 10.54 16.56 -14.92
CA GLY A 2 10.07 16.18 -13.60
C GLY A 2 10.22 14.68 -13.38
N ARG A 3 10.65 14.28 -12.18
CA ARG A 3 10.70 12.86 -11.78
C ARG A 3 9.31 12.25 -12.01
N CYS A 4 9.24 11.13 -12.72
CA CYS A 4 8.02 10.33 -12.80
C CYS A 4 7.54 10.06 -11.36
N PRO A 5 6.23 10.16 -11.06
CA PRO A 5 5.77 10.23 -9.67
C PRO A 5 6.04 8.95 -8.85
N TRP A 6 6.49 7.85 -9.46
CA TRP A 6 6.85 6.61 -8.77
C TRP A 6 8.05 5.97 -9.47
N ASN A 7 9.01 5.44 -8.71
CA ASN A 7 10.01 4.53 -9.26
C ASN A 7 9.33 3.16 -9.46
N THR A 8 9.52 2.54 -10.64
CA THR A 8 8.99 1.22 -10.96
C THR A 8 9.37 0.15 -9.92
N SER A 9 10.49 0.33 -9.20
CA SER A 9 10.87 -0.54 -8.07
C SER A 9 9.86 -0.46 -6.92
N THR A 10 9.56 0.75 -6.45
CA THR A 10 8.64 0.97 -5.32
C THR A 10 7.24 0.41 -5.61
N GLN A 11 6.76 0.55 -6.85
CA GLN A 11 5.49 -0.04 -7.28
C GLN A 11 5.52 -1.58 -7.22
N LYS A 12 6.60 -2.21 -7.68
CA LYS A 12 6.76 -3.67 -7.62
C LYS A 12 6.84 -4.17 -6.18
N ASP A 13 7.49 -3.42 -5.30
CA ASP A 13 7.61 -3.76 -3.89
C ASP A 13 6.26 -3.66 -3.19
N LEU A 14 5.49 -2.60 -3.43
CA LEU A 14 4.12 -2.48 -2.89
C LEU A 14 3.21 -3.59 -3.41
N ARG A 15 3.31 -3.91 -4.71
CA ARG A 15 2.56 -5.03 -5.29
C ARG A 15 2.87 -6.36 -4.59
N ARG A 16 4.16 -6.62 -4.33
CA ARG A 16 4.57 -7.81 -3.58
C ARG A 16 3.96 -7.83 -2.18
N LEU A 17 3.99 -6.71 -1.45
CA LEU A 17 3.42 -6.64 -0.11
C LEU A 17 1.90 -6.90 -0.10
N LEU A 18 1.18 -6.43 -1.13
CA LEU A 18 -0.25 -6.71 -1.30
C LEU A 18 -0.49 -8.20 -1.63
N ASN A 19 0.30 -8.79 -2.52
CA ASN A 19 0.23 -10.22 -2.86
C ASN A 19 0.62 -11.12 -1.68
N GLU A 20 1.42 -10.66 -0.73
CA GLU A 20 1.72 -11.40 0.49
C GLU A 20 0.63 -11.27 1.57
N TRP A 21 -0.11 -10.15 1.57
CA TRP A 21 -1.27 -9.98 2.43
C TRP A 21 -2.47 -10.80 1.96
N ASP A 22 -2.66 -10.85 0.63
CA ASP A 22 -3.62 -11.68 -0.11
C ASP A 22 -5.00 -11.87 0.57
N PRO A 23 -5.74 -10.78 0.82
CA PRO A 23 -7.02 -10.85 1.51
C PRO A 23 -8.12 -11.57 0.72
N ILE A 24 -7.93 -11.86 -0.57
CA ILE A 24 -8.88 -12.66 -1.38
C ILE A 24 -8.40 -14.12 -1.47
N GLY A 25 -7.09 -14.37 -1.50
CA GLY A 25 -6.52 -15.72 -1.63
C GLY A 25 -6.21 -16.11 -3.08
N VAL A 26 -5.92 -15.14 -3.95
CA VAL A 26 -5.72 -15.35 -5.39
C VAL A 26 -4.31 -15.00 -5.85
N ALA A 27 -3.42 -14.61 -4.94
CA ALA A 27 -2.10 -14.12 -5.31
C ALA A 27 -1.27 -15.17 -6.08
N ASP A 28 -1.45 -16.47 -5.80
CA ASP A 28 -0.74 -17.54 -6.52
C ASP A 28 -1.19 -17.69 -7.98
N ASP A 29 -2.44 -17.32 -8.30
CA ASP A 29 -3.04 -17.44 -9.64
C ASP A 29 -2.97 -16.13 -10.43
N VAL A 30 -3.20 -14.98 -9.77
CA VAL A 30 -3.35 -13.65 -10.37
C VAL A 30 -2.55 -12.63 -9.57
N GLN A 31 -1.42 -12.20 -10.13
CA GLN A 31 -0.44 -11.35 -9.45
C GLN A 31 -0.74 -9.84 -9.54
N ASP A 32 -1.69 -9.44 -10.38
CA ASP A 32 -2.11 -8.05 -10.62
C ASP A 32 -3.50 -7.73 -10.07
N GLU A 33 -4.14 -8.65 -9.34
CA GLU A 33 -5.46 -8.47 -8.73
C GLU A 33 -5.54 -7.17 -7.92
N TYR A 34 -4.49 -6.88 -7.13
CA TYR A 34 -4.44 -5.73 -6.24
C TYR A 34 -3.90 -4.45 -6.91
N ASP A 35 -3.60 -4.45 -8.22
CA ASP A 35 -3.02 -3.30 -8.91
C ASP A 35 -3.95 -2.07 -8.90
N CYS A 36 -5.26 -2.29 -8.78
CA CYS A 36 -6.26 -1.24 -8.71
C CYS A 36 -6.13 -0.35 -7.45
N ILE A 37 -5.66 -0.90 -6.32
CA ILE A 37 -5.51 -0.18 -5.05
C ILE A 37 -4.10 0.38 -4.84
N ILE A 38 -3.11 -0.03 -5.63
CA ILE A 38 -1.72 0.47 -5.56
C ILE A 38 -1.67 2.00 -5.70
N GLY A 39 -2.34 2.56 -6.70
CA GLY A 39 -2.33 4.00 -6.96
C GLY A 39 -2.93 4.84 -5.82
N PRO A 40 -4.16 4.53 -5.37
CA PRO A 40 -4.76 5.15 -4.17
C PRO A 40 -3.89 5.00 -2.92
N LEU A 41 -3.35 3.80 -2.66
CA LEU A 41 -2.52 3.53 -1.49
C LEU A 41 -1.23 4.35 -1.50
N PHE A 42 -0.57 4.48 -2.65
CA PHE A 42 0.59 5.36 -2.79
C PHE A 42 0.28 6.82 -2.51
N ARG A 43 -0.86 7.32 -2.99
CA ARG A 43 -1.27 8.71 -2.71
C ARG A 43 -1.46 8.95 -1.21
N SER A 44 -2.06 7.99 -0.50
CA SER A 44 -2.24 8.08 0.94
C SER A 44 -0.90 8.07 1.68
N LEU A 45 0.00 7.12 1.36
CA LEU A 45 1.32 7.01 1.98
C LEU A 45 2.19 8.25 1.72
N HIS A 46 2.22 8.73 0.48
CA HIS A 46 2.92 9.97 0.13
C HIS A 46 2.28 11.21 0.79
N GLY A 47 0.98 11.18 1.07
CA GLY A 47 0.28 12.22 1.83
C GLY A 47 0.59 12.20 3.34
N GLY A 48 1.41 11.26 3.82
CA GLY A 48 1.74 11.11 5.23
C GLY A 48 0.63 10.40 6.04
N ALA A 49 -0.22 9.60 5.39
CA ALA A 49 -1.23 8.82 6.09
C ALA A 49 -0.59 7.85 7.10
N ASP A 50 -1.15 7.82 8.30
CA ASP A 50 -0.73 6.91 9.37
C ASP A 50 -1.43 5.54 9.26
N GLN A 51 -1.07 4.63 10.18
CA GLN A 51 -1.63 3.28 10.22
C GLN A 51 -3.17 3.28 10.29
N ALA A 52 -3.77 4.21 11.04
CA ALA A 52 -5.22 4.23 11.23
C ALA A 52 -5.93 4.63 9.92
N VAL A 53 -5.41 5.65 9.23
CA VAL A 53 -5.93 6.08 7.93
C VAL A 53 -5.76 4.99 6.88
N ILE A 54 -4.60 4.33 6.82
CA ILE A 54 -4.36 3.23 5.89
C ILE A 54 -5.23 2.02 6.21
N GLY A 55 -5.40 1.67 7.49
CA GLY A 55 -6.27 0.57 7.92
C GLY A 55 -7.72 0.80 7.51
N GLU A 56 -8.24 2.01 7.72
CA GLU A 56 -9.60 2.36 7.29
C GLU A 56 -9.75 2.33 5.78
N PHE A 57 -8.77 2.85 5.03
CA PHE A 57 -8.76 2.76 3.56
C PHE A 57 -8.82 1.30 3.09
N LEU A 58 -7.95 0.43 3.61
CA LEU A 58 -7.94 -0.98 3.24
C LEU A 58 -9.25 -1.67 3.59
N ARG A 59 -9.82 -1.36 4.77
CA ARG A 59 -11.11 -1.91 5.20
C ARG A 59 -12.22 -1.53 4.22
N GLN A 60 -12.27 -0.27 3.79
CA GLN A 60 -13.24 0.20 2.81
C GLN A 60 -13.06 -0.48 1.44
N GLU A 61 -11.83 -0.63 0.96
CA GLU A 61 -11.57 -1.35 -0.29
C GLU A 61 -12.02 -2.82 -0.18
N LEU A 62 -11.71 -3.51 0.93
CA LEU A 62 -12.16 -4.88 1.15
C LEU A 62 -13.68 -5.01 1.14
N GLU A 63 -14.39 -4.16 1.89
CA GLU A 63 -15.84 -4.26 2.06
C GLU A 63 -16.60 -3.80 0.81
N VAL A 64 -16.19 -2.67 0.22
CA VAL A 64 -16.96 -1.99 -0.84
C VAL A 64 -16.50 -2.40 -2.23
N HIS A 65 -15.19 -2.48 -2.46
CA HIS A 65 -14.64 -2.76 -3.78
C HIS A 65 -14.53 -4.26 -4.03
N PHE A 66 -14.03 -5.03 -3.06
CA PHE A 66 -13.89 -6.48 -3.17
C PHE A 66 -15.09 -7.27 -2.62
N GLY A 67 -16.02 -6.63 -1.90
CA GLY A 67 -17.22 -7.29 -1.36
C GLY A 67 -16.93 -8.32 -0.26
N LEU A 68 -15.78 -8.21 0.40
CA LEU A 68 -15.34 -9.13 1.46
C LEU A 68 -15.96 -8.76 2.82
N PRO A 69 -16.26 -9.75 3.68
CA PRO A 69 -16.76 -9.48 5.01
C PRO A 69 -15.67 -8.87 5.90
N SER A 70 -16.09 -8.02 6.84
CA SER A 70 -15.24 -7.27 7.79
C SER A 70 -14.49 -8.12 8.83
N SER A 71 -14.53 -9.46 8.72
CA SER A 71 -13.85 -10.38 9.63
C SER A 71 -12.33 -10.51 9.37
N ARG A 72 -11.80 -9.83 8.34
CA ARG A 72 -10.36 -9.75 8.03
C ARG A 72 -9.82 -8.36 8.36
N PRO A 73 -9.44 -8.09 9.63
CA PRO A 73 -8.93 -6.79 10.06
C PRO A 73 -7.63 -6.40 9.31
N PRO A 74 -7.59 -5.26 8.59
CA PRO A 74 -6.42 -4.85 7.80
C PRO A 74 -5.31 -4.17 8.61
N GLU A 75 -5.46 -4.00 9.93
CA GLU A 75 -4.61 -3.17 10.79
C GLU A 75 -3.15 -3.63 10.80
N ALA A 76 -2.90 -4.94 10.75
CA ALA A 76 -1.56 -5.50 10.67
C ALA A 76 -0.92 -5.24 9.30
N ALA A 77 -1.70 -5.31 8.22
CA ALA A 77 -1.22 -4.98 6.88
C ALA A 77 -0.96 -3.47 6.76
N ALA A 78 -1.83 -2.63 7.32
CA ALA A 78 -1.66 -1.19 7.37
C ALA A 78 -0.36 -0.79 8.09
N ALA A 79 -0.09 -1.38 9.27
CA ALA A 79 1.17 -1.15 9.99
C ALA A 79 2.37 -1.49 9.10
N ARG A 80 2.32 -2.67 8.47
CA ARG A 80 3.37 -3.16 7.59
C ARG A 80 3.62 -2.22 6.40
N PHE A 81 2.57 -1.68 5.78
CA PHE A 81 2.72 -0.77 4.64
C PHE A 81 3.29 0.58 5.05
N VAL A 82 2.90 1.11 6.21
CA VAL A 82 3.44 2.35 6.76
C VAL A 82 4.92 2.17 7.15
N ASP A 83 5.26 1.08 7.84
CA ASP A 83 6.64 0.77 8.24
C ASP A 83 7.54 0.59 7.01
N TRP A 84 7.05 -0.12 5.99
CA TRP A 84 7.75 -0.27 4.72
C TRP A 84 7.98 1.07 4.02
N TRP A 85 6.95 1.92 3.96
CA TRP A 85 7.05 3.24 3.33
C TRP A 85 8.08 4.13 4.04
N ALA A 86 8.05 4.15 5.38
CA ALA A 86 9.00 4.89 6.19
C ALA A 86 10.45 4.36 6.03
N ALA A 87 10.63 3.06 5.85
CA ALA A 87 11.95 2.47 5.60
C ALA A 87 12.45 2.69 4.17
N ALA A 88 11.53 2.80 3.20
CA ALA A 88 11.83 3.07 1.80
C ALA A 88 12.19 4.55 1.53
N ASP A 89 11.85 5.45 2.46
CA ASP A 89 12.22 6.87 2.46
C ASP A 89 13.38 7.15 3.43
N PRO A 90 14.65 6.94 3.04
CA PRO A 90 15.76 7.53 3.77
C PRO A 90 15.88 8.99 3.33
N ALA A 91 14.95 9.85 3.75
CA ALA A 91 14.99 11.29 3.56
C ALA A 91 15.29 11.75 2.11
N ASP A 92 14.26 12.13 1.37
CA ASP A 92 14.42 13.17 0.35
C ASP A 92 14.85 14.48 1.05
N GLY A 93 16.15 14.63 1.30
CA GLY A 93 16.78 15.84 1.84
C GLY A 93 17.02 15.83 3.35
N ALA A 94 18.13 15.22 3.78
CA ALA A 94 18.91 15.86 4.81
C ALA A 94 19.25 17.28 4.32
N ASP A 95 18.56 18.25 4.89
CA ASP A 95 18.96 19.64 4.96
C ASP A 95 20.49 19.71 5.12
N SER A 96 21.16 20.21 4.09
CA SER A 96 22.60 20.42 4.12
C SER A 96 22.93 21.69 3.35
N ARG A 97 22.85 22.77 4.12
CA ARG A 97 23.75 23.95 4.18
C ARG A 97 23.86 24.86 2.97
#